data_AF-A0A397CDC5-F1
#
_entry.id   AF-A0A397CDC5-F1
#
_cell.length_a   1.000
_cell.length_b   1.000
_cell.length_c   1.000
_cell.angle_alpha   90.00
_cell.angle_beta   90.00
_cell.angle_gamma   90.00
#
_symmetry.space_group_name_H-M   'P 1'
#
loop_
_entity.id
_entity.type
_entity.pdbx_description
1 polymer ?
#
loop_
_entity_poly.entity_id
_entity_poly.type
_entity_poly.pdbx_seq_one_letter_code
_entity_poly.pdbx_strand_id
1 'polypeptide(L)'
;MNVSTELIAVAKLLIVHAFAAKQDVSELVAVKVHATAIESIDALRDVHPQLLTSRQLLVQLVQALARHGQDHSSIELARPHRDALTLVCLRTIVDCLHLKPQLHVAFALAATCTEATAAASMWSLVEHTYAVEQALTISLVGLHDVLEFVELDPDQVARMILTVAKGRDLLWHALSETITHPTLQAALYQLLRLTNLAVTLPTELVDVDGEDEAATDAVLAELLITPGLALALATLHSAVKAPPALGRLLVWDLFLRMFPDSSSPLVTSALGAYVARHNLLNPVLSLCGPFIQSSKVQLTSVEAVDAAFPTLATLGNHTFTNEFVETLAGAVFYKTVVKLPTMVRLWWNDDCSRSARTWVSKFCEEV
;
A
#
# COMPACT_ATOMS: atom_id res chain seq x y z
N MET A 1 6.65 -3.05 37.63
CA MET A 1 6.41 -4.37 37.00
C MET A 1 6.93 -4.30 35.58
N ASN A 2 7.79 -5.24 35.19
CA ASN A 2 8.46 -5.24 33.89
C ASN A 2 7.49 -5.77 32.81
N VAL A 3 6.83 -4.84 32.14
CA VAL A 3 5.96 -5.08 30.97
C VAL A 3 6.69 -5.89 29.89
N SER A 4 8.02 -5.77 29.80
CA SER A 4 8.90 -6.47 28.87
C SER A 4 8.89 -8.00 29.01
N THR A 5 9.13 -8.51 30.21
CA THR A 5 9.13 -9.96 30.49
C THR A 5 7.74 -10.56 30.34
N GLU A 6 6.70 -9.78 30.65
CA GLU A 6 5.32 -10.21 30.51
C GLU A 6 4.93 -10.37 29.05
N LEU A 7 5.23 -9.41 28.16
CA LEU A 7 4.88 -9.48 26.73
C LEU A 7 5.54 -10.67 25.99
N ILE A 8 6.79 -11.00 26.34
CA ILE A 8 7.51 -12.14 25.74
C ILE A 8 6.93 -13.47 26.24
N ALA A 9 6.66 -13.58 27.55
CA ALA A 9 6.00 -14.75 28.11
C ALA A 9 4.60 -14.92 27.50
N VAL A 10 3.89 -13.82 27.30
CA VAL A 10 2.58 -13.71 26.65
C VAL A 10 2.65 -14.19 25.20
N ALA A 11 3.56 -13.68 24.35
CA ALA A 11 3.71 -14.15 22.97
C ALA A 11 4.06 -15.64 22.87
N LYS A 12 4.94 -16.15 23.75
CA LYS A 12 5.23 -17.59 23.85
C LYS A 12 4.00 -18.38 24.28
N LEU A 13 3.22 -17.87 25.24
CA LEU A 13 1.96 -18.45 25.68
C LEU A 13 0.91 -18.42 24.55
N LEU A 14 0.86 -17.40 23.70
CA LEU A 14 -0.02 -17.39 22.52
C LEU A 14 0.32 -18.56 21.61
N ILE A 15 1.59 -18.72 21.25
CA ILE A 15 2.03 -19.80 20.37
C ILE A 15 1.69 -21.15 21.02
N VAL A 16 2.06 -21.34 22.29
CA VAL A 16 1.78 -22.58 23.04
C VAL A 16 0.28 -22.87 23.18
N HIS A 17 -0.56 -21.86 23.45
CA HIS A 17 -2.00 -22.01 23.66
C HIS A 17 -2.81 -22.08 22.37
N ALA A 18 -2.38 -21.40 21.32
CA ALA A 18 -2.90 -21.62 19.97
C ALA A 18 -2.75 -23.10 19.59
N PHE A 19 -1.66 -23.76 20.00
CA PHE A 19 -1.48 -25.21 19.86
C PHE A 19 -2.09 -26.06 21.00
N ALA A 20 -2.57 -25.45 22.07
CA ALA A 20 -3.06 -26.15 23.27
C ALA A 20 -4.36 -25.52 23.80
N ALA A 21 -5.45 -25.60 23.01
CA ALA A 21 -6.89 -25.56 23.34
C ALA A 21 -7.46 -24.61 24.44
N LYS A 22 -6.67 -23.74 25.07
CA LYS A 22 -7.09 -22.83 26.15
C LYS A 22 -7.30 -21.43 25.58
N GLN A 23 -8.53 -21.16 25.17
CA GLN A 23 -8.90 -19.99 24.37
C GLN A 23 -8.89 -18.65 25.15
N ASP A 24 -9.28 -18.63 26.43
CA ASP A 24 -9.42 -17.38 27.19
C ASP A 24 -8.09 -16.62 27.38
N VAL A 25 -7.00 -17.35 27.56
CA VAL A 25 -5.66 -16.77 27.77
C VAL A 25 -5.07 -16.31 26.44
N SER A 26 -5.32 -17.04 25.35
CA SER A 26 -4.83 -16.66 24.02
C SER A 26 -5.55 -15.43 23.48
N GLU A 27 -6.83 -15.22 23.77
CA GLU A 27 -7.57 -14.00 23.40
C GLU A 27 -7.00 -12.75 24.09
N LEU A 28 -6.77 -12.80 25.41
CA LEU A 28 -6.17 -11.68 26.16
C LEU A 28 -4.77 -11.34 25.62
N VAL A 29 -3.98 -12.37 25.33
CA VAL A 29 -2.65 -12.20 24.75
C VAL A 29 -2.73 -11.58 23.37
N ALA A 30 -3.58 -12.12 22.50
CA ALA A 30 -3.80 -11.63 21.15
C ALA A 30 -4.12 -10.13 21.18
N VAL A 31 -5.02 -9.70 22.07
CA VAL A 31 -5.34 -8.29 22.31
C VAL A 31 -4.11 -7.48 22.67
N LYS A 32 -3.30 -7.92 23.64
CA LYS A 32 -2.07 -7.19 24.00
C LYS A 32 -1.09 -7.08 22.82
N VAL A 33 -0.94 -8.14 22.03
CA VAL A 33 0.00 -8.17 20.92
C VAL A 33 -0.44 -7.25 19.77
N HIS A 34 -1.73 -7.17 19.43
CA HIS A 34 -2.16 -6.29 18.33
C HIS A 34 -2.57 -4.87 18.77
N ALA A 35 -3.05 -4.68 20.01
CA ALA A 35 -3.48 -3.36 20.48
C ALA A 35 -2.32 -2.44 20.86
N THR A 36 -1.14 -3.00 21.19
CA THR A 36 0.02 -2.18 21.56
C THR A 36 0.52 -1.38 20.35
N ALA A 37 0.64 -0.06 20.49
CA ALA A 37 1.10 0.84 19.44
C ALA A 37 2.61 1.07 19.51
N ILE A 38 3.32 0.98 18.40
CA ILE A 38 4.72 1.44 18.31
C ILE A 38 4.81 2.52 17.22
N GLU A 39 4.28 3.70 17.54
CA GLU A 39 4.20 4.83 16.60
C GLU A 39 5.45 5.73 16.63
N SER A 40 6.40 5.49 17.54
CA SER A 40 7.65 6.24 17.65
C SER A 40 8.84 5.42 18.14
N ILE A 41 10.06 5.92 17.91
CA ILE A 41 11.30 5.33 18.47
C ILE A 41 11.24 5.30 20.00
N ASP A 42 10.68 6.31 20.64
CA ASP A 42 10.53 6.34 22.09
C ASP A 42 9.54 5.25 22.57
N ALA A 43 8.40 5.10 21.87
CA ALA A 43 7.48 4.00 22.14
C ALA A 43 8.14 2.63 21.94
N LEU A 44 9.02 2.48 20.94
CA LEU A 44 9.77 1.22 20.72
C LEU A 44 10.70 0.89 21.89
N ARG A 45 11.32 1.92 22.49
CA ARG A 45 12.14 1.76 23.71
C ARG A 45 11.28 1.37 24.91
N ASP A 46 10.10 1.96 25.04
CA ASP A 46 9.18 1.73 26.16
C ASP A 46 8.48 0.35 26.09
N VAL A 47 8.15 -0.11 24.89
CA VAL A 47 7.37 -1.33 24.63
C VAL A 47 8.22 -2.60 24.57
N HIS A 48 9.53 -2.48 24.81
CA HIS A 48 10.56 -3.51 24.67
C HIS A 48 10.82 -3.89 23.21
N PRO A 49 12.09 -3.86 22.75
CA PRO A 49 12.44 -4.07 21.33
C PRO A 49 12.03 -5.44 20.78
N GLN A 50 11.80 -6.43 21.67
CA GLN A 50 11.39 -7.78 21.27
C GLN A 50 9.90 -7.91 20.93
N LEU A 51 9.04 -6.90 21.16
CA LEU A 51 7.64 -7.00 20.73
C LEU A 51 7.54 -7.13 19.21
N LEU A 52 8.31 -6.30 18.49
CA LEU A 52 8.34 -6.33 17.02
C LEU A 52 8.83 -7.69 16.51
N THR A 53 9.90 -8.23 17.11
CA THR A 53 10.41 -9.58 16.82
C THR A 53 9.38 -10.65 17.11
N SER A 54 8.61 -10.52 18.20
CA SER A 54 7.57 -11.50 18.56
C SER A 54 6.43 -11.51 17.54
N ARG A 55 5.99 -10.34 17.08
CA ARG A 55 5.00 -10.24 16.01
C ARG A 55 5.50 -10.82 14.69
N GLN A 56 6.75 -10.49 14.33
CA GLN A 56 7.40 -11.06 13.15
C GLN A 56 7.43 -12.59 13.19
N LEU A 57 7.85 -13.19 14.31
CA LEU A 57 7.89 -14.65 14.48
C LEU A 57 6.50 -15.28 14.39
N LEU A 58 5.47 -14.63 14.94
CA LEU A 58 4.09 -15.09 14.82
C LEU A 58 3.62 -15.07 13.35
N VAL A 59 3.92 -14.01 12.62
CA VAL A 59 3.59 -13.90 11.20
C VAL A 59 4.31 -14.98 10.39
N GLN A 60 5.59 -15.23 10.64
CA GLN A 60 6.34 -16.31 9.99
C GLN A 60 5.77 -17.69 10.29
N LEU A 61 5.30 -17.92 11.53
CA LEU A 61 4.64 -19.16 11.90
C LEU A 61 3.36 -19.36 11.08
N VAL A 62 2.51 -18.34 10.99
CA VAL A 62 1.27 -18.38 10.18
C VAL A 62 1.59 -18.65 8.72
N GLN A 63 2.60 -17.99 8.16
CA GLN A 63 3.06 -18.24 6.79
C GLN A 63 3.51 -19.69 6.58
N ALA A 64 4.27 -20.25 7.52
CA ALA A 64 4.71 -21.63 7.45
C ALA A 64 3.53 -22.61 7.51
N LEU A 65 2.53 -22.33 8.35
CA LEU A 65 1.31 -23.13 8.45
C LEU A 65 0.49 -23.07 7.17
N ALA A 66 0.29 -21.87 6.59
CA ALA A 66 -0.42 -21.69 5.33
C ALA A 66 0.21 -22.51 4.19
N ARG A 67 1.54 -22.46 4.07
CA ARG A 67 2.29 -23.17 3.01
C ARG A 67 2.38 -24.68 3.19
N HIS A 68 2.31 -25.18 4.43
CA HIS A 68 2.37 -26.61 4.71
C HIS A 68 1.03 -27.32 4.37
N GLY A 69 -0.04 -26.56 4.12
CA GLY A 69 -1.37 -27.07 3.82
C GLY A 69 -2.27 -27.09 5.06
N GLN A 70 -3.56 -26.85 4.87
CA GLN A 70 -4.55 -26.80 5.95
C GLN A 70 -4.88 -28.21 6.45
N ASP A 71 -4.21 -28.65 7.52
CA ASP A 71 -4.66 -29.80 8.31
C ASP A 71 -5.72 -29.35 9.34
N HIS A 72 -6.59 -30.26 9.79
CA HIS A 72 -7.69 -29.95 10.71
C HIS A 72 -7.25 -29.16 11.96
N SER A 73 -6.05 -29.43 12.49
CA SER A 73 -5.46 -28.71 13.63
C SER A 73 -5.10 -27.24 13.33
N SER A 74 -4.74 -26.93 12.09
CA SER A 74 -4.41 -25.56 11.66
C SER A 74 -5.68 -24.70 11.47
N ILE A 75 -6.79 -25.32 11.06
CA ILE A 75 -8.10 -24.67 10.92
C ILE A 75 -8.68 -24.32 12.29
N GLU A 76 -8.56 -25.22 13.26
CA GLU A 76 -8.95 -24.98 14.66
C GLU A 76 -8.13 -23.87 15.31
N LEU A 77 -6.87 -23.69 14.90
CA LEU A 77 -6.00 -22.61 15.35
C LEU A 77 -6.38 -21.25 14.74
N ALA A 78 -6.74 -21.24 13.45
CA ALA A 78 -7.10 -20.03 12.72
C ALA A 78 -8.44 -19.47 13.23
N ARG A 79 -9.49 -20.30 13.31
CA ARG A 79 -10.89 -19.87 13.49
C ARG A 79 -11.17 -18.93 14.67
N PRO A 80 -10.70 -19.20 15.91
CA PRO A 80 -10.95 -18.30 17.05
C PRO A 80 -10.07 -17.05 17.06
N HIS A 81 -9.02 -16.99 16.22
CA HIS A 81 -8.00 -15.93 16.27
C HIS A 81 -7.81 -15.20 14.94
N ARG A 82 -8.70 -15.40 13.95
CA ARG A 82 -8.63 -14.82 12.60
C ARG A 82 -8.34 -13.32 12.64
N ASP A 83 -9.19 -12.58 13.35
CA ASP A 83 -9.07 -11.12 13.47
C ASP A 83 -7.76 -10.71 14.12
N ALA A 84 -7.39 -11.38 15.22
CA ALA A 84 -6.16 -11.08 15.94
C ALA A 84 -4.90 -11.30 15.10
N LEU A 85 -4.82 -12.41 14.36
CA LEU A 85 -3.67 -12.72 13.51
C LEU A 85 -3.51 -11.68 12.40
N THR A 86 -4.62 -11.28 11.76
CA THR A 86 -4.63 -10.21 10.77
C THR A 86 -4.24 -8.87 11.38
N LEU A 87 -4.78 -8.51 12.55
CA LEU A 87 -4.40 -7.27 13.25
C LEU A 87 -2.93 -7.25 13.65
N VAL A 88 -2.34 -8.37 14.09
CA VAL A 88 -0.91 -8.44 14.39
C VAL A 88 -0.08 -8.15 13.13
N CYS A 89 -0.42 -8.77 12.00
CA CYS A 89 0.27 -8.54 10.74
C CYS A 89 0.16 -7.05 10.30
N LEU A 90 -1.06 -6.52 10.26
CA LEU A 90 -1.33 -5.13 9.88
C LEU A 90 -0.68 -4.12 10.82
N ARG A 91 -0.71 -4.38 12.15
CA ARG A 91 -0.07 -3.50 13.14
C ARG A 91 1.43 -3.50 12.99
N THR A 92 2.03 -4.65 12.69
CA THR A 92 3.47 -4.75 12.41
C THR A 92 3.85 -3.91 11.19
N ILE A 93 3.07 -3.99 10.11
CA ILE A 93 3.28 -3.17 8.91
C ILE A 93 3.20 -1.68 9.27
N VAL A 94 2.10 -1.25 9.91
CA VAL A 94 1.87 0.17 10.22
C VAL A 94 2.92 0.74 11.17
N ASP A 95 3.26 0.03 12.24
CA ASP A 95 4.29 0.46 13.18
C ASP A 95 5.65 0.58 12.47
N CYS A 96 6.02 -0.38 11.62
CA CYS A 96 7.25 -0.29 10.83
C CYS A 96 7.26 0.90 9.86
N LEU A 97 6.12 1.22 9.23
CA LEU A 97 6.00 2.38 8.34
C LEU A 97 6.16 3.71 9.09
N HIS A 98 5.74 3.78 10.37
CA HIS A 98 6.01 4.94 11.23
C HIS A 98 7.48 5.03 11.67
N LEU A 99 8.08 3.89 12.02
CA LEU A 99 9.44 3.84 12.58
C LEU A 99 10.53 4.10 11.54
N LYS A 100 10.38 3.58 10.33
CA LYS A 100 11.40 3.67 9.26
C LYS A 100 11.87 5.11 8.98
N PRO A 101 11.00 6.11 8.71
CA PRO A 101 11.44 7.48 8.48
C PRO A 101 12.07 8.11 9.74
N GLN A 102 11.57 7.79 10.93
CA GLN A 102 12.15 8.28 12.19
C GLN A 102 13.57 7.74 12.40
N LEU A 103 13.82 6.47 12.04
CA LEU A 103 15.15 5.85 12.13
C LEU A 103 16.12 6.50 11.15
N HIS A 104 15.69 6.86 9.93
CA HIS A 104 16.52 7.64 9.01
C HIS A 104 16.91 9.00 9.60
N VAL A 105 15.97 9.71 10.22
CA VAL A 105 16.25 11.00 10.90
C VAL A 105 17.20 10.79 12.08
N ALA A 106 16.97 9.77 12.90
CA ALA A 106 17.82 9.45 14.04
C ALA A 106 19.25 9.11 13.62
N PHE A 107 19.43 8.39 12.51
CA PHE A 107 20.74 8.11 11.92
C PHE A 107 21.46 9.39 11.46
N ALA A 108 20.74 10.28 10.77
CA ALA A 108 21.30 11.55 10.30
C ALA A 108 21.76 12.43 11.47
N LEU A 109 20.99 12.46 12.56
CA LEU A 109 21.34 13.19 13.77
C LEU A 109 22.51 12.55 14.54
N ALA A 110 22.53 11.22 14.67
CA ALA A 110 23.60 10.51 15.37
C ALA A 110 24.98 10.71 14.73
N ALA A 111 25.04 10.86 13.40
CA ALA A 111 26.29 11.15 12.68
C ALA A 111 26.95 12.49 13.07
N THR A 112 26.22 13.39 13.73
CA THR A 112 26.73 14.68 14.19
C THR A 112 27.32 14.65 15.62
N CYS A 113 27.20 13.53 16.33
CA CYS A 113 27.68 13.37 17.70
C CYS A 113 29.08 12.74 17.74
N THR A 114 30.02 13.34 18.49
CA THR A 114 31.46 13.01 18.47
C THR A 114 31.96 12.13 19.62
N GLU A 115 31.10 11.67 20.53
CA GLU A 115 31.52 10.96 21.75
C GLU A 115 31.42 9.42 21.63
N ALA A 116 32.19 8.68 22.44
CA ALA A 116 32.20 7.21 22.44
C ALA A 116 30.85 6.54 22.81
N THR A 117 29.95 7.28 23.48
CA THR A 117 28.54 6.91 23.69
C THR A 117 27.75 6.89 22.37
N ALA A 118 28.22 7.60 21.34
CA ALA A 118 27.63 7.60 20.01
C ALA A 118 27.74 6.21 19.35
N ALA A 119 28.86 5.48 19.51
CA ALA A 119 29.04 4.17 18.87
C ALA A 119 28.02 3.11 19.35
N ALA A 120 27.78 3.04 20.66
CA ALA A 120 26.78 2.12 21.23
C ALA A 120 25.36 2.50 20.80
N SER A 121 25.06 3.81 20.72
CA SER A 121 23.77 4.30 20.23
C SER A 121 23.58 4.06 18.72
N MET A 122 24.65 4.16 17.92
CA MET A 122 24.63 3.88 16.48
C MET A 122 24.43 2.40 16.19
N TRP A 123 25.10 1.50 16.94
CA TRP A 123 24.87 0.07 16.81
C TRP A 123 23.42 -0.30 17.15
N SER A 124 22.88 0.27 18.24
CA SER A 124 21.48 0.08 18.58
C SER A 124 20.54 0.58 17.46
N LEU A 125 20.83 1.72 16.83
CA LEU A 125 20.05 2.18 15.67
C LEU A 125 20.12 1.21 14.48
N VAL A 126 21.29 0.60 14.22
CA VAL A 126 21.45 -0.43 13.18
C VAL A 126 20.58 -1.65 13.49
N GLU A 127 20.61 -2.15 14.73
CA GLU A 127 19.80 -3.29 15.15
C GLU A 127 18.30 -3.00 15.02
N HIS A 128 17.84 -1.82 15.46
CA HIS A 128 16.44 -1.42 15.35
C HIS A 128 16.01 -1.27 13.89
N THR A 129 16.83 -0.66 13.03
CA THR A 129 16.53 -0.56 11.61
C THR A 129 16.46 -1.92 10.95
N TYR A 130 17.42 -2.81 11.24
CA TYR A 130 17.38 -4.18 10.71
C TYR A 130 16.10 -4.91 11.14
N ALA A 131 15.71 -4.81 12.42
CA ALA A 131 14.48 -5.41 12.92
C ALA A 131 13.22 -4.83 12.25
N VAL A 132 13.18 -3.50 12.04
CA VAL A 132 12.07 -2.82 11.35
C VAL A 132 11.97 -3.25 9.89
N GLU A 133 13.08 -3.27 9.14
CA GLU A 133 13.09 -3.74 7.75
C GLU A 133 12.66 -5.20 7.63
N GLN A 134 13.16 -6.05 8.53
CA GLN A 134 12.86 -7.48 8.52
C GLN A 134 11.38 -7.73 8.82
N ALA A 135 10.85 -7.13 9.89
CA ALA A 135 9.46 -7.25 10.27
C ALA A 135 8.51 -6.67 9.20
N LEU A 136 8.88 -5.53 8.59
CA LEU A 136 8.11 -4.93 7.49
C LEU A 136 8.09 -5.84 6.27
N THR A 137 9.24 -6.36 5.85
CA THR A 137 9.37 -7.22 4.67
C THR A 137 8.57 -8.51 4.83
N ILE A 138 8.74 -9.18 5.98
CA ILE A 138 8.02 -10.43 6.28
C ILE A 138 6.52 -10.20 6.30
N SER A 139 6.06 -9.13 6.96
CA SER A 139 4.64 -8.87 7.14
C SER A 139 3.97 -8.42 5.84
N LEU A 140 4.60 -7.56 5.05
CA LEU A 140 4.08 -7.15 3.74
C LEU A 140 4.02 -8.31 2.75
N VAL A 141 5.11 -9.07 2.61
CA VAL A 141 5.21 -10.11 1.57
C VAL A 141 4.32 -11.30 1.88
N GLY A 142 4.25 -11.76 3.13
CA GLY A 142 3.36 -12.87 3.47
C GLY A 142 2.05 -12.43 4.12
N LEU A 143 1.61 -11.20 3.84
CA LEU A 143 0.21 -10.80 4.08
C LEU A 143 -0.75 -11.72 3.32
N HIS A 144 -0.37 -12.18 2.11
CA HIS A 144 -1.15 -13.16 1.36
C HIS A 144 -1.43 -14.40 2.18
N ASP A 145 -0.37 -15.07 2.63
CA ASP A 145 -0.44 -16.32 3.39
C ASP A 145 -1.27 -16.13 4.66
N VAL A 146 -1.15 -14.97 5.33
CA VAL A 146 -1.98 -14.64 6.50
C VAL A 146 -3.46 -14.55 6.11
N LEU A 147 -3.80 -13.80 5.07
CA LEU A 147 -5.19 -13.60 4.62
C LEU A 147 -5.82 -14.89 4.09
N GLU A 148 -5.07 -15.70 3.34
CA GLU A 148 -5.48 -17.02 2.87
C GLU A 148 -5.72 -17.97 4.04
N PHE A 149 -4.86 -17.93 5.07
CA PHE A 149 -4.98 -18.77 6.25
C PHE A 149 -6.20 -18.43 7.12
N VAL A 150 -6.52 -17.14 7.28
CA VAL A 150 -7.63 -16.71 8.15
C VAL A 150 -8.99 -16.68 7.44
N GLU A 151 -9.01 -16.58 6.10
CA GLU A 151 -10.24 -16.53 5.29
C GLU A 151 -11.24 -15.47 5.77
N LEU A 152 -10.77 -14.23 5.95
CA LEU A 152 -11.63 -13.11 6.33
C LEU A 152 -12.36 -12.51 5.12
N ASP A 153 -13.54 -11.97 5.39
CA ASP A 153 -14.31 -11.21 4.41
C ASP A 153 -13.52 -9.97 3.91
N PRO A 154 -13.50 -9.68 2.60
CA PRO A 154 -12.76 -8.55 2.05
C PRO A 154 -13.12 -7.20 2.67
N ASP A 155 -14.40 -6.95 2.98
CA ASP A 155 -14.81 -5.68 3.59
C ASP A 155 -14.36 -5.60 5.05
N GLN A 156 -14.31 -6.73 5.75
CA GLN A 156 -13.71 -6.80 7.08
C GLN A 156 -12.22 -6.48 7.03
N VAL A 157 -11.47 -7.05 6.08
CA VAL A 157 -10.04 -6.75 5.88
C VAL A 157 -9.84 -5.26 5.58
N ALA A 158 -10.65 -4.68 4.68
CA ALA A 158 -10.59 -3.25 4.35
C ALA A 158 -10.77 -2.37 5.60
N ARG A 159 -11.80 -2.65 6.42
CA ARG A 159 -12.05 -1.91 7.67
C ARG A 159 -10.89 -2.04 8.66
N MET A 160 -10.31 -3.22 8.80
CA MET A 160 -9.18 -3.45 9.70
C MET A 160 -7.94 -2.67 9.25
N ILE A 161 -7.62 -2.67 7.94
CA ILE A 161 -6.51 -1.89 7.41
C ILE A 161 -6.71 -0.41 7.71
N LEU A 162 -7.88 0.15 7.39
CA LEU A 162 -8.19 1.56 7.61
C LEU A 162 -8.17 1.95 9.10
N THR A 163 -8.62 1.05 9.98
CA THR A 163 -8.60 1.28 11.42
C THR A 163 -7.16 1.30 11.96
N VAL A 164 -6.35 0.30 11.61
CA VAL A 164 -4.98 0.18 12.11
C VAL A 164 -4.08 1.29 11.55
N ALA A 165 -4.25 1.65 10.27
CA ALA A 165 -3.50 2.71 9.60
C ALA A 165 -4.05 4.13 9.86
N LYS A 166 -5.19 4.25 10.58
CA LYS A 166 -5.90 5.52 10.81
C LYS A 166 -6.22 6.26 9.50
N GLY A 167 -6.69 5.53 8.49
CA GLY A 167 -6.92 6.01 7.13
C GLY A 167 -5.88 5.51 6.12
N ARG A 168 -5.71 6.24 5.01
CA ARG A 168 -4.80 5.85 3.90
C ARG A 168 -3.52 6.69 3.81
N ASP A 169 -3.44 7.84 4.50
CA ASP A 169 -2.35 8.80 4.33
C ASP A 169 -0.97 8.25 4.64
N LEU A 170 -0.84 7.44 5.71
CA LEU A 170 0.41 6.75 6.02
C LEU A 170 0.85 5.84 4.86
N LEU A 171 -0.10 5.12 4.26
CA LEU A 171 0.17 4.18 3.18
C LEU A 171 0.55 4.91 1.89
N TRP A 172 -0.11 6.03 1.58
CA TRP A 172 0.24 6.89 0.45
C TRP A 172 1.66 7.43 0.58
N HIS A 173 1.96 8.02 1.74
CA HIS A 173 3.29 8.57 2.03
C HIS A 173 4.38 7.48 1.97
N ALA A 174 4.08 6.30 2.52
CA ALA A 174 5.01 5.17 2.46
C ALA A 174 5.31 4.72 1.02
N LEU A 175 4.31 4.72 0.13
CA LEU A 175 4.47 4.32 -1.26
C LEU A 175 5.25 5.35 -2.08
N SER A 176 5.12 6.64 -1.75
CA SER A 176 5.78 7.72 -2.48
C SER A 176 7.19 8.05 -1.98
N GLU A 177 7.45 7.97 -0.67
CA GLU A 177 8.68 8.52 -0.07
C GLU A 177 9.47 7.53 0.79
N THR A 178 8.80 6.59 1.46
CA THR A 178 9.47 5.71 2.45
C THR A 178 9.99 4.41 1.83
N ILE A 179 9.22 3.79 0.93
CA ILE A 179 9.52 2.47 0.37
C ILE A 179 9.99 2.61 -1.08
N THR A 180 11.23 2.19 -1.33
CA THR A 180 11.87 2.25 -2.64
C THR A 180 12.07 0.88 -3.28
N HIS A 181 12.03 -0.20 -2.50
CA HIS A 181 12.24 -1.56 -3.03
C HIS A 181 11.00 -2.01 -3.84
N PRO A 182 11.15 -2.44 -5.12
CA PRO A 182 10.04 -2.77 -6.01
C PRO A 182 9.02 -3.75 -5.42
N THR A 183 9.48 -4.85 -4.81
CA THR A 183 8.61 -5.85 -4.18
C THR A 183 7.79 -5.26 -3.03
N LEU A 184 8.39 -4.38 -2.22
CA LEU A 184 7.71 -3.78 -1.09
C LEU A 184 6.74 -2.67 -1.55
N GLN A 185 7.09 -1.92 -2.61
CA GLN A 185 6.17 -0.98 -3.25
C GLN A 185 4.95 -1.71 -3.81
N ALA A 186 5.15 -2.84 -4.48
CA ALA A 186 4.06 -3.65 -5.01
C ALA A 186 3.20 -4.28 -3.90
N ALA A 187 3.80 -4.72 -2.80
CA ALA A 187 3.06 -5.22 -1.63
C ALA A 187 2.23 -4.11 -0.97
N LEU A 188 2.78 -2.90 -0.84
CA LEU A 188 2.08 -1.75 -0.29
C LEU A 188 0.94 -1.28 -1.22
N TYR A 189 1.17 -1.31 -2.54
CA TYR A 189 0.12 -1.10 -3.55
C TYR A 189 -1.04 -2.08 -3.37
N GLN A 190 -0.75 -3.36 -3.14
CA GLN A 190 -1.79 -4.36 -2.87
C GLN A 190 -2.52 -4.11 -1.55
N LEU A 191 -1.79 -3.73 -0.49
CA LEU A 191 -2.41 -3.34 0.77
C LEU A 191 -3.39 -2.17 0.58
N LEU A 192 -3.02 -1.15 -0.20
CA LEU A 192 -3.91 -0.05 -0.57
C LEU A 192 -5.13 -0.52 -1.39
N ARG A 193 -4.96 -1.47 -2.32
CA ARG A 193 -6.07 -2.06 -3.07
C ARG A 193 -7.09 -2.78 -2.21
N LEU A 194 -6.64 -3.42 -1.13
CA LEU A 194 -7.52 -4.09 -0.16
C LEU A 194 -8.39 -3.12 0.64
N THR A 195 -8.19 -1.80 0.54
CA THR A 195 -8.94 -0.80 1.31
C THR A 195 -10.25 -0.34 0.67
N ASN A 196 -10.72 -0.97 -0.41
CA ASN A 196 -11.89 -0.54 -1.19
C ASN A 196 -11.79 0.95 -1.61
N LEU A 197 -10.98 1.23 -2.63
CA LEU A 197 -10.64 2.60 -3.05
C LEU A 197 -11.79 3.35 -3.74
N ALA A 198 -12.75 2.62 -4.31
CA ALA A 198 -13.87 3.22 -5.02
C ALA A 198 -14.65 4.18 -4.11
N VAL A 199 -14.81 5.41 -4.57
CA VAL A 199 -15.51 6.45 -3.82
C VAL A 199 -17.01 6.27 -3.97
N THR A 200 -17.71 6.20 -2.86
CA THR A 200 -19.16 6.34 -2.78
C THR A 200 -19.49 7.66 -2.08
N LEU A 201 -20.14 8.58 -2.79
CA LEU A 201 -20.59 9.83 -2.18
C LEU A 201 -21.87 9.60 -1.38
N PRO A 202 -21.94 10.04 -0.12
CA PRO A 202 -23.22 10.25 0.55
C PRO A 202 -23.96 11.36 -0.19
N THR A 203 -25.21 11.12 -0.57
CA THR A 203 -26.09 12.04 -1.32
C THR A 203 -26.39 13.37 -0.63
N GLU A 204 -25.88 13.60 0.59
CA GLU A 204 -26.29 14.70 1.48
C GLU A 204 -25.21 15.78 1.73
N LEU A 205 -23.98 15.61 1.24
CA LEU A 205 -22.83 16.44 1.67
C LEU A 205 -22.49 17.63 0.76
N VAL A 206 -23.02 17.71 -0.45
CA VAL A 206 -22.65 18.74 -1.43
C VAL A 206 -23.92 19.33 -2.04
N ASP A 207 -24.02 20.65 -2.06
CA ASP A 207 -25.07 21.37 -2.80
C ASP A 207 -24.80 21.21 -4.30
N VAL A 208 -25.46 20.23 -4.91
CA VAL A 208 -25.30 19.87 -6.32
C VAL A 208 -25.91 20.93 -7.25
N ASP A 209 -26.77 21.81 -6.72
CA ASP A 209 -27.47 22.85 -7.47
C ASP A 209 -26.75 24.22 -7.42
N GLY A 210 -25.51 24.27 -6.93
CA GLY A 210 -24.70 25.49 -6.91
C GLY A 210 -24.45 26.06 -8.32
N GLU A 211 -24.52 27.39 -8.48
CA GLU A 211 -24.38 28.08 -9.78
C GLU A 211 -22.98 27.96 -10.42
N ASP A 212 -21.97 27.46 -9.69
CA ASP A 212 -20.58 27.31 -10.15
C ASP A 212 -20.10 25.84 -10.05
N GLU A 213 -20.27 25.10 -11.14
CA GLU A 213 -19.84 23.69 -11.27
C GLU A 213 -18.34 23.51 -10.99
N ALA A 214 -17.50 24.47 -11.40
CA ALA A 214 -16.05 24.37 -11.25
C ALA A 214 -15.62 24.55 -9.78
N ALA A 215 -16.29 25.44 -9.05
CA ALA A 215 -16.09 25.58 -7.61
C ALA A 215 -16.56 24.32 -6.86
N THR A 216 -17.71 23.76 -7.24
CA THR A 216 -18.25 22.52 -6.66
C THR A 216 -17.29 21.34 -6.88
N ASP A 217 -16.77 21.18 -8.10
CA ASP A 217 -15.78 20.14 -8.43
C ASP A 217 -14.48 20.30 -7.64
N ALA A 218 -14.00 21.52 -7.45
CA ALA A 218 -12.79 21.78 -6.68
C ALA A 218 -12.97 21.41 -5.19
N VAL A 219 -14.08 21.82 -4.58
CA VAL A 219 -14.40 21.48 -3.19
C VAL A 219 -14.58 19.97 -3.03
N LEU A 220 -15.27 19.33 -3.97
CA LEU A 220 -15.47 17.89 -3.97
C LEU A 220 -14.15 17.14 -4.14
N ALA A 221 -13.27 17.58 -5.03
CA ALA A 221 -11.94 17.00 -5.19
C ALA A 221 -11.11 17.11 -3.90
N GLU A 222 -11.16 18.24 -3.20
CA GLU A 222 -10.47 18.44 -1.93
C GLU A 222 -11.03 17.55 -0.80
N LEU A 223 -12.32 17.18 -0.85
CA LEU A 223 -12.92 16.20 0.06
C LEU A 223 -12.48 14.77 -0.25
N LEU A 224 -12.37 14.43 -1.54
CA LEU A 224 -12.09 13.06 -2.00
C LEU A 224 -10.59 12.71 -1.96
N ILE A 225 -9.72 13.68 -2.26
CA ILE A 225 -8.28 13.51 -2.31
C ILE A 225 -7.68 13.84 -0.96
N THR A 226 -7.26 12.82 -0.22
CA THR A 226 -6.61 13.00 1.07
C THR A 226 -5.24 13.70 0.91
N PRO A 227 -4.74 14.42 1.92
CA PRO A 227 -3.45 15.10 1.84
C PRO A 227 -2.29 14.17 1.46
N GLY A 228 -2.30 12.92 1.95
CA GLY A 228 -1.30 11.92 1.61
C GLY A 228 -1.34 11.51 0.14
N LEU A 229 -2.54 11.38 -0.45
CA LEU A 229 -2.68 11.07 -1.87
C LEU A 229 -2.24 12.25 -2.75
N ALA A 230 -2.63 13.47 -2.39
CA ALA A 230 -2.21 14.68 -3.08
C ALA A 230 -0.68 14.79 -3.12
N LEU A 231 -0.02 14.56 -1.97
CA LEU A 231 1.44 14.52 -1.88
C LEU A 231 2.02 13.39 -2.74
N ALA A 232 1.48 12.17 -2.66
CA ALA A 232 1.97 11.04 -3.43
C ALA A 232 1.88 11.28 -4.95
N LEU A 233 0.78 11.85 -5.44
CA LEU A 233 0.60 12.21 -6.85
C LEU A 233 1.59 13.30 -7.26
N ALA A 234 1.77 14.34 -6.44
CA ALA A 234 2.70 15.43 -6.71
C ALA A 234 4.16 14.95 -6.73
N THR A 235 4.57 14.15 -5.73
CA THR A 235 5.93 13.62 -5.61
C THR A 235 6.26 12.66 -6.75
N LEU A 236 5.36 11.72 -7.07
CA LEU A 236 5.62 10.69 -8.09
C LEU A 236 5.47 11.19 -9.52
N HIS A 237 4.67 12.22 -9.77
CA HIS A 237 4.51 12.80 -11.10
C HIS A 237 5.23 14.15 -11.27
N SER A 238 6.12 14.49 -10.33
CA SER A 238 6.96 15.69 -10.42
C SER A 238 7.86 15.66 -11.66
N ALA A 239 7.91 16.78 -12.37
CA ALA A 239 8.81 16.99 -13.50
C ALA A 239 10.28 17.22 -13.09
N VAL A 240 10.54 17.55 -11.82
CA VAL A 240 11.88 17.98 -11.35
C VAL A 240 12.82 16.80 -11.09
N LYS A 241 12.28 15.69 -10.56
CA LYS A 241 13.03 14.45 -10.30
C LYS A 241 12.11 13.28 -10.58
N ALA A 242 12.19 12.72 -11.79
CA ALA A 242 11.34 11.60 -12.19
C ALA A 242 11.65 10.36 -11.34
N PRO A 243 10.72 9.90 -10.48
CA PRO A 243 10.92 8.69 -9.70
C PRO A 243 10.84 7.45 -10.58
N PRO A 244 11.26 6.27 -10.09
CA PRO A 244 11.16 5.02 -10.84
C PRO A 244 9.74 4.78 -11.37
N ALA A 245 9.63 4.29 -12.60
CA ALA A 245 8.35 4.14 -13.31
C ALA A 245 7.31 3.33 -12.52
N LEU A 246 7.75 2.27 -11.81
CA LEU A 246 6.86 1.40 -11.04
C LEU A 246 5.97 2.19 -10.06
N GLY A 247 6.56 2.97 -9.14
CA GLY A 247 5.78 3.71 -8.15
C GLY A 247 4.78 4.69 -8.77
N ARG A 248 5.16 5.33 -9.88
CA ARG A 248 4.31 6.27 -10.64
C ARG A 248 3.08 5.55 -11.22
N LEU A 249 3.32 4.42 -11.90
CA LEU A 249 2.28 3.58 -12.49
C LEU A 249 1.33 3.01 -11.43
N LEU A 250 1.87 2.53 -10.30
CA LEU A 250 1.08 1.98 -9.21
C LEU A 250 0.19 3.03 -8.55
N VAL A 251 0.71 4.22 -8.22
CA VAL A 251 -0.10 5.29 -7.60
C VAL A 251 -1.15 5.82 -8.56
N TRP A 252 -0.84 5.91 -9.86
CA TRP A 252 -1.84 6.31 -10.84
C TRP A 252 -2.97 5.27 -10.96
N ASP A 253 -2.69 3.97 -11.00
CA ASP A 253 -3.75 2.94 -10.97
C ASP A 253 -4.59 3.03 -9.69
N LEU A 254 -3.98 3.26 -8.52
CA LEU A 254 -4.72 3.43 -7.27
C LEU A 254 -5.65 4.64 -7.31
N PHE A 255 -5.21 5.75 -7.91
CA PHE A 255 -6.05 6.93 -8.16
C PHE A 255 -7.20 6.60 -9.13
N LEU A 256 -6.92 5.90 -10.24
CA LEU A 256 -7.96 5.49 -11.20
C LEU A 256 -9.00 4.54 -10.59
N ARG A 257 -8.62 3.75 -9.58
CA ARG A 257 -9.55 2.88 -8.83
C ARG A 257 -10.49 3.63 -7.88
N MET A 258 -10.26 4.92 -7.64
CA MET A 258 -11.20 5.75 -6.89
C MET A 258 -12.44 6.09 -7.71
N PHE A 259 -12.35 6.03 -9.04
CA PHE A 259 -13.48 6.27 -9.93
C PHE A 259 -14.49 5.12 -9.81
N PRO A 260 -15.75 5.43 -9.49
CA PRO A 260 -16.78 4.40 -9.34
C PRO A 260 -17.00 3.65 -10.65
N ASP A 261 -17.39 2.38 -10.53
CA ASP A 261 -17.79 1.56 -11.68
C ASP A 261 -19.25 1.81 -12.07
N SER A 262 -20.05 2.35 -11.15
CA SER A 262 -21.36 2.91 -11.42
C SER A 262 -21.26 4.40 -11.81
N SER A 263 -22.25 4.89 -12.56
CA SER A 263 -22.31 6.28 -12.98
C SER A 263 -22.45 7.22 -11.77
N SER A 264 -21.35 7.83 -11.34
CA SER A 264 -21.37 9.00 -10.45
C SER A 264 -20.71 10.18 -11.17
N PRO A 265 -21.48 10.95 -11.97
CA PRO A 265 -20.94 12.05 -12.77
C PRO A 265 -20.18 13.07 -11.91
N LEU A 266 -20.64 13.33 -10.69
CA LEU A 266 -20.00 14.27 -9.76
C LEU A 266 -18.61 13.81 -9.32
N VAL A 267 -18.46 12.53 -8.92
CA VAL A 267 -17.14 11.99 -8.55
C VAL A 267 -16.19 12.03 -9.75
N THR A 268 -16.67 11.60 -10.91
CA THR A 268 -15.87 11.60 -12.13
C THR A 268 -15.45 13.02 -12.54
N SER A 269 -16.36 13.99 -12.42
CA SER A 269 -16.09 15.40 -12.71
C SER A 269 -15.05 15.99 -11.76
N ALA A 270 -15.24 15.84 -10.45
CA ALA A 270 -14.31 16.34 -9.44
C ALA A 270 -12.90 15.73 -9.55
N LEU A 271 -12.80 14.40 -9.68
CA LEU A 271 -11.51 13.74 -9.88
C LEU A 271 -10.86 14.16 -11.21
N GLY A 272 -11.65 14.37 -12.26
CA GLY A 272 -11.18 14.90 -13.54
C GLY A 272 -10.66 16.33 -13.43
N ALA A 273 -11.39 17.21 -12.76
CA ALA A 273 -11.00 18.59 -12.49
C ALA A 273 -9.69 18.64 -11.70
N TYR A 274 -9.50 17.75 -10.72
CA TYR A 274 -8.24 17.62 -10.00
C TYR A 274 -7.07 17.27 -10.94
N VAL A 275 -7.23 16.29 -11.82
CA VAL A 275 -6.20 15.91 -12.81
C VAL A 275 -5.84 17.08 -13.71
N ALA A 276 -6.82 17.84 -14.18
CA ALA A 276 -6.62 19.01 -15.03
C ALA A 276 -5.89 20.14 -14.28
N ARG A 277 -6.35 20.49 -13.07
CA ARG A 277 -5.78 21.55 -12.21
C ARG A 277 -4.30 21.29 -11.91
N HIS A 278 -3.93 20.04 -11.69
CA HIS A 278 -2.57 19.65 -11.32
C HIS A 278 -1.72 19.13 -12.49
N ASN A 279 -2.24 19.18 -13.73
CA ASN A 279 -1.55 18.71 -14.94
C ASN A 279 -0.94 17.30 -14.78
N LEU A 280 -1.70 16.37 -14.19
CA LEU A 280 -1.20 15.02 -13.88
C LEU A 280 -1.21 14.10 -15.10
N LEU A 281 -2.07 14.37 -16.09
CA LEU A 281 -2.28 13.49 -17.23
C LEU A 281 -1.06 13.42 -18.15
N ASN A 282 -0.47 14.57 -18.50
CA ASN A 282 0.63 14.61 -19.45
C ASN A 282 1.90 13.86 -18.96
N PRO A 283 2.34 14.01 -17.69
CA PRO A 283 3.42 13.21 -17.12
C PRO A 283 3.19 11.70 -17.15
N VAL A 284 1.94 11.26 -16.97
CA VAL A 284 1.56 9.82 -17.00
C VAL A 284 1.60 9.29 -18.42
N LEU A 285 0.93 9.95 -19.36
CA LEU A 285 0.87 9.49 -20.75
C LEU A 285 2.26 9.52 -21.41
N SER A 286 3.08 10.53 -21.08
CA SER A 286 4.47 10.60 -21.50
C SER A 286 5.33 9.49 -20.90
N LEU A 287 5.04 9.05 -19.67
CA LEU A 287 5.72 7.91 -19.04
C LEU A 287 5.37 6.61 -19.76
N CYS A 288 4.11 6.38 -20.11
CA CYS A 288 3.67 5.14 -20.78
C CYS A 288 4.21 5.00 -22.20
N GLY A 289 4.41 6.10 -22.93
CA GLY A 289 4.74 6.06 -24.36
C GLY A 289 5.96 5.24 -24.76
N PRO A 290 7.14 5.41 -24.15
CA PRO A 290 8.32 4.60 -24.46
C PRO A 290 8.10 3.10 -24.24
N PHE A 291 7.38 2.74 -23.18
CA PHE A 291 7.10 1.35 -22.83
C PHE A 291 6.12 0.68 -23.79
N ILE A 292 5.10 1.42 -24.24
CA ILE A 292 4.12 0.90 -25.19
C ILE A 292 4.74 0.75 -26.59
N GLN A 293 5.68 1.62 -26.97
CA GLN A 293 6.41 1.50 -28.23
C GLN A 293 7.34 0.29 -28.30
N SER A 294 7.95 -0.10 -27.17
CA SER A 294 8.85 -1.25 -27.09
C SER A 294 8.09 -2.56 -26.86
N SER A 295 6.92 -2.48 -26.23
CA SER A 295 6.16 -3.65 -25.82
C SER A 295 5.59 -4.42 -27.02
N LYS A 296 5.82 -5.73 -27.00
CA LYS A 296 5.11 -6.70 -27.86
C LYS A 296 3.85 -7.25 -27.19
N VAL A 297 3.50 -6.74 -26.00
CA VAL A 297 2.45 -7.28 -25.15
C VAL A 297 1.11 -6.75 -25.63
N GLN A 298 0.32 -7.63 -26.23
CA GLN A 298 -1.05 -7.34 -26.64
C GLN A 298 -1.98 -7.53 -25.44
N LEU A 299 -2.51 -6.43 -24.90
CA LEU A 299 -3.51 -6.44 -23.84
C LEU A 299 -4.91 -6.48 -24.48
N THR A 300 -5.30 -7.65 -24.98
CA THR A 300 -6.53 -7.84 -25.80
C THR A 300 -7.81 -8.02 -24.99
N SER A 301 -7.73 -8.07 -23.65
CA SER A 301 -8.90 -8.24 -22.79
C SER A 301 -8.75 -7.52 -21.45
N VAL A 302 -9.87 -7.27 -20.78
CA VAL A 302 -9.89 -6.65 -19.43
C VAL A 302 -9.17 -7.54 -18.42
N GLU A 303 -9.27 -8.86 -18.56
CA GLU A 303 -8.56 -9.82 -17.71
C GLU A 303 -7.04 -9.74 -17.92
N ALA A 304 -6.58 -9.56 -19.16
CA ALA A 304 -5.17 -9.36 -19.47
C ALA A 304 -4.63 -8.06 -18.85
N VAL A 305 -5.45 -6.99 -18.87
CA VAL A 305 -5.14 -5.71 -18.21
C VAL A 305 -5.03 -5.89 -16.71
N ASP A 306 -5.93 -6.61 -16.06
CA ASP A 306 -5.88 -6.81 -14.61
C ASP A 306 -4.75 -7.76 -14.18
N ALA A 307 -4.40 -8.76 -15.00
CA ALA A 307 -3.28 -9.66 -14.77
C ALA A 307 -1.91 -8.97 -14.85
N ALA A 308 -1.81 -7.79 -15.49
CA ALA A 308 -0.59 -6.99 -15.57
C ALA A 308 -0.16 -6.38 -14.22
N PHE A 309 -1.09 -6.29 -13.24
CA PHE A 309 -0.81 -5.71 -11.93
C PHE A 309 -0.22 -6.76 -10.98
N PRO A 310 0.73 -6.38 -10.11
CA PRO A 310 1.32 -7.33 -9.16
C PRO A 310 0.25 -7.84 -8.19
N THR A 311 0.39 -9.08 -7.69
CA THR A 311 -0.55 -9.70 -6.73
C THR A 311 0.18 -10.25 -5.53
N LEU A 312 -0.36 -10.12 -4.31
CA LEU A 312 0.32 -10.59 -3.09
C LEU A 312 0.77 -12.06 -3.16
N ALA A 313 -0.02 -12.91 -3.81
CA ALA A 313 0.27 -14.34 -3.98
C ALA A 313 1.61 -14.66 -4.66
N THR A 314 2.03 -13.81 -5.61
CA THR A 314 3.21 -14.08 -6.44
C THR A 314 4.42 -13.20 -6.06
N LEU A 315 4.23 -12.20 -5.20
CA LEU A 315 5.25 -11.19 -4.89
C LEU A 315 6.53 -11.77 -4.29
N GLY A 316 6.44 -12.79 -3.44
CA GLY A 316 7.60 -13.38 -2.77
C GLY A 316 8.64 -13.96 -3.73
N ASN A 317 8.21 -14.37 -4.92
CA ASN A 317 9.06 -14.97 -5.96
C ASN A 317 9.14 -14.10 -7.22
N HIS A 318 8.56 -12.90 -7.21
CA HIS A 318 8.45 -12.07 -8.41
C HIS A 318 9.74 -11.31 -8.71
N THR A 319 10.18 -11.37 -9.97
CA THR A 319 11.29 -10.58 -10.50
C THR A 319 10.76 -9.39 -11.28
N PHE A 320 11.03 -8.18 -10.80
CA PHE A 320 10.62 -6.94 -11.48
C PHE A 320 11.54 -6.66 -12.68
N THR A 321 11.17 -7.20 -13.83
CA THR A 321 11.88 -6.99 -15.11
C THR A 321 11.37 -5.74 -15.84
N ASN A 322 12.10 -5.29 -16.85
CA ASN A 322 11.64 -4.20 -17.72
C ASN A 322 10.33 -4.58 -18.45
N GLU A 323 10.19 -5.84 -18.86
CA GLU A 323 8.98 -6.36 -19.52
C GLU A 323 7.75 -6.28 -18.60
N PHE A 324 7.92 -6.52 -17.30
CA PHE A 324 6.84 -6.32 -16.33
C PHE A 324 6.40 -4.86 -16.27
N VAL A 325 7.36 -3.92 -16.20
CA VAL A 325 7.07 -2.48 -16.19
C VAL A 325 6.40 -2.05 -17.51
N GLU A 326 6.80 -2.63 -18.64
CA GLU A 326 6.19 -2.39 -19.94
C GLU A 326 4.72 -2.83 -19.97
N THR A 327 4.45 -4.05 -19.50
CA THR A 327 3.11 -4.61 -19.41
C THR A 327 2.22 -3.78 -18.48
N LEU A 328 2.75 -3.39 -17.32
CA LEU A 328 2.08 -2.50 -16.37
C LEU A 328 1.77 -1.13 -17.00
N ALA A 329 2.71 -0.54 -17.75
CA ALA A 329 2.51 0.75 -18.40
C ALA A 329 1.40 0.71 -19.45
N GLY A 330 1.31 -0.38 -20.22
CA GLY A 330 0.21 -0.62 -21.15
C GLY A 330 -1.15 -0.74 -20.44
N ALA A 331 -1.21 -1.50 -19.35
CA ALA A 331 -2.43 -1.67 -18.56
C ALA A 331 -2.91 -0.36 -17.92
N VAL A 332 -1.96 0.43 -17.40
CA VAL A 332 -2.23 1.75 -16.83
C VAL A 332 -2.71 2.73 -17.89
N PHE A 333 -2.11 2.73 -19.07
CA PHE A 333 -2.57 3.54 -20.20
C PHE A 333 -4.00 3.18 -20.59
N TYR A 334 -4.30 1.88 -20.75
CA TYR A 334 -5.64 1.39 -21.05
C TYR A 334 -6.67 1.89 -20.00
N LYS A 335 -6.39 1.70 -18.71
CA LYS A 335 -7.28 2.16 -17.63
C LYS A 335 -7.46 3.68 -17.63
N THR A 336 -6.43 4.43 -17.99
CA THR A 336 -6.50 5.89 -18.11
C THR A 336 -7.45 6.30 -19.24
N VAL A 337 -7.36 5.65 -20.41
CA VAL A 337 -8.26 5.91 -21.54
C VAL A 337 -9.71 5.59 -21.16
N VAL A 338 -9.95 4.49 -20.45
CA VAL A 338 -11.30 4.07 -20.03
C VAL A 338 -11.90 5.00 -18.98
N LYS A 339 -11.15 5.37 -17.93
CA LYS A 339 -11.67 6.18 -16.83
C LYS A 339 -11.67 7.68 -17.13
N LEU A 340 -10.80 8.16 -18.03
CA LEU A 340 -10.63 9.59 -18.36
C LEU A 340 -10.70 9.90 -19.87
N PRO A 341 -11.71 9.41 -20.62
CA PRO A 341 -11.72 9.49 -22.08
C PRO A 341 -11.73 10.93 -22.62
N THR A 342 -12.48 11.83 -21.98
CA THR A 342 -12.58 13.23 -22.42
C THR A 342 -11.24 13.96 -22.27
N MET A 343 -10.54 13.77 -21.15
CA MET A 343 -9.25 14.43 -20.92
C MET A 343 -8.16 13.84 -21.83
N VAL A 344 -8.16 12.53 -22.07
CA VAL A 344 -7.25 11.91 -23.04
C VAL A 344 -7.50 12.47 -24.45
N ARG A 345 -8.76 12.70 -24.83
CA ARG A 345 -9.10 13.34 -26.11
C ARG A 345 -8.62 14.78 -26.21
N LEU A 346 -8.70 15.56 -25.13
CA LEU A 346 -8.16 16.93 -25.10
C LEU A 346 -6.64 16.91 -25.22
N TRP A 347 -5.96 16.10 -24.41
CA TRP A 347 -4.52 15.89 -24.51
C TRP A 347 -4.09 15.46 -25.92
N TRP A 348 -4.83 14.55 -26.55
CA TRP A 348 -4.57 14.09 -27.91
C TRP A 348 -4.53 15.24 -28.94
N ASN A 349 -5.51 16.15 -28.83
CA ASN A 349 -5.67 17.26 -29.76
C ASN A 349 -4.65 18.38 -29.50
N ASP A 350 -4.44 18.70 -28.23
CA ASP A 350 -3.80 19.97 -27.84
C ASP A 350 -2.32 19.80 -27.42
N ASP A 351 -1.99 18.70 -26.74
CA ASP A 351 -0.68 18.51 -26.08
C ASP A 351 0.15 17.35 -26.64
N CYS A 352 -0.48 16.40 -27.33
CA CYS A 352 0.16 15.19 -27.81
C CYS A 352 1.10 15.47 -28.99
N SER A 353 2.38 15.12 -28.83
CA SER A 353 3.38 15.30 -29.87
C SER A 353 3.10 14.42 -31.09
N ARG A 354 3.61 14.81 -32.28
CA ARG A 354 3.44 14.01 -33.50
C ARG A 354 3.97 12.58 -33.37
N SER A 355 5.10 12.40 -32.70
CA SER A 355 5.65 11.07 -32.44
C SER A 355 4.75 10.29 -31.49
N ALA A 356 4.13 10.96 -30.52
CA ALA A 356 3.21 10.33 -29.60
C ALA A 356 1.92 9.82 -30.28
N ARG A 357 1.37 10.61 -31.21
CA ARG A 357 0.18 10.21 -31.98
C ARG A 357 0.38 8.92 -32.77
N THR A 358 1.56 8.72 -33.35
CA THR A 358 1.82 7.53 -34.19
C THR A 358 1.75 6.22 -33.41
N TRP A 359 2.27 6.17 -32.17
CA TRP A 359 2.26 4.92 -31.41
C TRP A 359 0.95 4.69 -30.67
N VAL A 360 0.26 5.74 -30.20
CA VAL A 360 -1.06 5.59 -29.59
C VAL A 360 -2.07 5.06 -30.62
N SER A 361 -2.04 5.55 -31.87
CA SER A 361 -2.89 5.01 -32.94
C SER A 361 -2.67 3.51 -33.12
N LYS A 362 -1.40 3.08 -33.17
CA LYS A 362 -1.04 1.65 -33.27
C LYS A 362 -1.51 0.85 -32.08
N PHE A 363 -1.30 1.33 -30.86
CA PHE A 363 -1.75 0.65 -29.65
C PHE A 363 -3.28 0.49 -29.62
N CYS A 364 -4.03 1.52 -30.03
CA CYS A 364 -5.48 1.47 -30.11
C CYS A 364 -6.02 0.67 -31.31
N GLU A 365 -5.20 0.40 -32.34
CA GLU A 365 -5.55 -0.47 -33.47
C GLU A 365 -5.24 -1.96 -33.18
N GLU A 366 -4.29 -2.24 -32.29
CA GLU A 366 -3.83 -3.59 -31.91
C GLU A 366 -4.54 -4.17 -30.67
N VAL A 367 -5.25 -3.33 -29.90
CA VAL A 367 -6.15 -3.70 -28.79
C VAL A 367 -7.58 -3.76 -29.32
#